data_AF-A0A7J2IUB0-F1
#
_entry.id   AF-A0A7J2IUB0-F1
#
_cell.length_a   1.000
_cell.length_b   1.000
_cell.length_c   1.000
_cell.angle_alpha   90.00
_cell.angle_beta   90.00
_cell.angle_gamma   90.00
#
_symmetry.space_group_name_H-M   'P 1'
#
loop_
_entity.id
_entity.type
_entity.pdbx_description
1 polymer ?
#
loop_
_entity_poly.entity_id
_entity_poly.type
_entity_poly.pdbx_seq_one_letter_code
_entity_poly.pdbx_strand_id
1 'polypeptide(L)'
;MFEDIPVDVGVIYEGERIRRQDLYVEFGGPKCPYKFELVRARKMEEVEDGKIEIIGPDIKDLPEGTRYHPLGILVEVAGKEVEEELEGVIERRIHEFCNYIQGFMHLNQRYDIWLRLSKRSYQKGLNSFEYIGKVLIRLFKSELPFIEKIQVTFITDPEKVKELYEEALRIYEARDARARGLKDDEVDTFYGCTLCQSFAPTHVCVITPQRFSNCGAISWFDARAAARVDPKGPIFPVPKGECLDPVKGEYEGVNKVVKEKSLGAIERVWLYTAFGYPHTSC
;
A
#
# COMPACT_ATOMS: atom_id res chain seq x y z
N MET A 1 -8.97 20.54 5.70
CA MET A 1 -7.71 19.78 5.49
C MET A 1 -7.21 19.85 4.04
N PHE A 2 -8.09 19.84 3.03
CA PHE A 2 -7.72 19.79 1.60
C PHE A 2 -8.32 20.94 0.77
N GLU A 3 -8.51 22.12 1.36
CA GLU A 3 -9.16 23.27 0.69
C GLU A 3 -8.37 23.80 -0.52
N ASP A 4 -7.05 23.58 -0.55
CA ASP A 4 -6.15 23.93 -1.65
C ASP A 4 -5.99 22.80 -2.69
N ILE A 5 -6.75 21.72 -2.57
CA ILE A 5 -6.77 20.62 -3.54
C ILE A 5 -7.96 20.85 -4.50
N PRO A 6 -7.76 20.78 -5.82
CA PRO A 6 -8.79 21.11 -6.83
C PRO A 6 -9.96 20.12 -6.91
N VAL A 7 -9.85 18.99 -6.20
CA VAL A 7 -10.86 17.93 -6.16
C VAL A 7 -11.08 17.49 -4.73
N ASP A 8 -12.20 16.79 -4.51
CA ASP A 8 -12.51 16.23 -3.21
C ASP A 8 -11.51 15.12 -2.83
N VAL A 9 -11.22 15.02 -1.53
CA VAL A 9 -10.36 13.97 -0.96
C VAL A 9 -11.12 13.29 0.17
N GLY A 10 -11.25 11.97 0.13
CA GLY A 10 -11.87 11.17 1.18
C GLY A 10 -12.13 9.71 0.80
N VAL A 11 -12.39 8.90 1.82
CA VAL A 11 -12.58 7.43 1.70
C VAL A 11 -13.67 7.03 0.70
N ILE A 12 -14.67 7.89 0.48
CA ILE A 12 -15.77 7.63 -0.46
C ILE A 12 -15.29 7.43 -1.92
N TYR A 13 -14.09 7.91 -2.26
CA TYR A 13 -13.51 7.77 -3.60
C TYR A 13 -12.66 6.51 -3.77
N GLU A 14 -12.38 5.75 -2.69
CA GLU A 14 -11.43 4.64 -2.73
C GLU A 14 -11.79 3.56 -3.78
N GLY A 15 -13.09 3.31 -3.96
CA GLY A 15 -13.60 2.34 -4.93
C GLY A 15 -13.72 2.85 -6.37
N GLU A 16 -13.31 4.09 -6.66
CA GLU A 16 -13.46 4.68 -8.00
C GLU A 16 -12.62 3.93 -9.04
N ARG A 17 -13.23 3.65 -10.21
CA ARG A 17 -12.56 2.97 -11.33
C ARG A 17 -12.58 3.83 -12.57
N ILE A 18 -11.40 4.21 -13.05
CA ILE A 18 -11.25 5.04 -14.25
C ILE A 18 -11.13 4.14 -15.47
N ARG A 19 -12.18 4.11 -16.28
CA ARG A 19 -12.22 3.35 -17.53
C ARG A 19 -11.49 4.10 -18.64
N ARG A 20 -11.16 3.38 -19.71
CA ARG A 20 -10.42 3.90 -20.87
C ARG A 20 -11.04 5.16 -21.49
N GLN A 21 -12.36 5.26 -21.51
CA GLN A 21 -13.08 6.41 -22.08
C GLN A 21 -12.94 7.69 -21.23
N ASP A 22 -12.77 7.54 -19.92
CA ASP A 22 -12.69 8.62 -18.93
C ASP A 22 -11.25 8.99 -18.58
N LEU A 23 -10.27 8.30 -19.19
CA LEU A 23 -8.85 8.45 -18.92
C LEU A 23 -8.27 9.75 -19.51
N TYR A 24 -7.62 10.54 -18.67
CA TYR A 24 -6.73 11.61 -19.11
C TYR A 24 -5.31 11.08 -19.32
N VAL A 25 -4.66 10.58 -18.26
CA VAL A 25 -3.30 10.02 -18.32
C VAL A 25 -3.22 8.74 -17.51
N GLU A 26 -2.43 7.78 -18.00
CA GLU A 26 -2.15 6.49 -17.37
C GLU A 26 -0.64 6.32 -17.16
N PHE A 27 -0.26 6.01 -15.91
CA PHE A 27 1.11 5.74 -15.49
C PHE A 27 1.29 4.27 -15.11
N GLY A 28 2.47 3.72 -15.36
CA GLY A 28 2.77 2.32 -15.06
C GLY A 28 1.87 1.35 -15.82
N GLY A 29 1.36 0.33 -15.14
CA GLY A 29 0.50 -0.69 -15.74
C GLY A 29 1.26 -1.74 -16.56
N PRO A 30 0.53 -2.72 -17.13
CA PRO A 30 1.12 -3.98 -17.63
C PRO A 30 2.03 -3.84 -18.85
N LYS A 31 1.99 -2.70 -19.56
CA LYS A 31 2.85 -2.44 -20.74
C LYS A 31 4.00 -1.47 -20.44
N CYS A 32 4.08 -0.93 -19.24
CA CYS A 32 5.18 -0.08 -18.82
C CYS A 32 6.27 -0.96 -18.15
N PRO A 33 7.47 -1.08 -18.74
CA PRO A 33 8.51 -1.97 -18.23
C PRO A 33 9.11 -1.47 -16.92
N TYR A 34 9.26 -0.16 -16.75
CA TYR A 34 9.89 0.45 -15.58
C TYR A 34 8.88 1.34 -14.86
N LYS A 35 8.54 0.93 -13.64
CA LYS A 35 7.61 1.62 -12.75
C LYS A 35 7.84 1.13 -11.34
N PHE A 36 7.71 1.99 -10.34
CA PHE A 36 7.81 1.57 -8.95
C PHE A 36 7.16 2.56 -7.99
N GLU A 37 6.81 2.10 -6.81
CA GLU A 37 6.61 2.94 -5.62
C GLU A 37 7.44 2.39 -4.47
N LEU A 38 8.16 3.25 -3.77
CA LEU A 38 9.11 2.85 -2.75
C LEU A 38 9.04 3.81 -1.56
N VAL A 39 8.86 3.27 -0.36
CA VAL A 39 9.11 4.01 0.88
C VAL A 39 10.52 3.74 1.38
N ARG A 40 11.20 4.76 1.90
CA ARG A 40 12.47 4.60 2.60
C ARG A 40 12.44 5.27 3.98
N ALA A 41 12.83 4.51 4.99
CA ALA A 41 13.19 5.06 6.29
C ALA A 41 14.52 5.81 6.16
N ARG A 42 14.56 7.03 6.68
CA ARG A 42 15.71 7.94 6.62
C ARG A 42 15.98 8.54 7.99
N LYS A 43 17.18 9.09 8.16
CA LYS A 43 17.48 9.92 9.33
C LYS A 43 16.80 11.27 9.23
N MET A 44 16.60 11.93 10.37
CA MET A 44 15.90 13.22 10.44
C MET A 44 16.57 14.32 9.62
N GLU A 45 17.89 14.29 9.47
CA GLU A 45 18.69 15.23 8.70
C GLU A 45 18.67 14.98 7.19
N GLU A 46 18.23 13.81 6.74
CA GLU A 46 18.18 13.42 5.32
C GLU A 46 16.84 13.77 4.67
N VAL A 47 15.83 14.15 5.47
CA VAL A 47 14.48 14.46 5.01
C VAL A 47 14.16 15.94 5.21
N GLU A 48 13.77 16.60 4.13
CA GLU A 48 13.20 17.93 4.15
C GLU A 48 11.67 17.83 4.29
N ASP A 49 11.16 18.15 5.48
CA ASP A 49 9.75 17.94 5.79
C ASP A 49 8.81 18.74 4.88
N GLY A 50 7.85 18.05 4.26
CA GLY A 50 6.87 18.66 3.38
C GLY A 50 7.35 18.84 1.94
N LYS A 51 8.60 18.48 1.61
CA LYS A 51 9.15 18.64 0.27
C LYS A 51 8.45 17.73 -0.74
N ILE A 52 8.10 18.31 -1.88
CA ILE A 52 7.59 17.59 -3.05
C ILE A 52 8.53 17.92 -4.22
N GLU A 53 9.00 16.89 -4.91
CA GLU A 53 9.89 17.02 -6.05
C GLU A 53 9.35 16.24 -7.25
N ILE A 54 9.49 16.80 -8.45
CA ILE A 54 9.06 16.19 -9.71
C ILE A 54 10.26 16.16 -10.65
N ILE A 55 10.70 14.94 -11.00
CA ILE A 55 11.84 14.70 -11.90
C ILE A 55 11.30 14.18 -13.24
N GLY A 56 11.18 15.09 -14.20
CA GLY A 56 10.59 14.81 -15.53
C GLY A 56 9.34 15.64 -15.79
N PRO A 57 8.54 15.29 -16.82
CA PRO A 57 7.30 15.99 -17.13
C PRO A 57 6.26 15.84 -16.02
N ASP A 58 5.59 16.93 -15.66
CA ASP A 58 4.45 16.89 -14.75
C ASP A 58 3.16 16.52 -15.52
N ILE A 59 2.05 16.28 -14.83
CA ILE A 59 0.77 15.85 -15.43
C ILE A 59 0.30 16.83 -16.52
N LYS A 60 0.41 18.16 -16.27
CA LYS A 60 0.04 19.22 -17.23
C LYS A 60 0.87 19.23 -18.52
N ASP A 61 2.06 18.63 -18.49
CA ASP A 61 2.98 18.59 -19.62
C ASP A 61 2.71 17.36 -20.52
N LEU A 62 1.85 16.45 -20.07
CA LEU A 62 1.49 15.22 -20.78
C LEU A 62 0.19 15.42 -21.57
N PRO A 63 0.15 15.08 -22.88
CA PRO A 63 -1.07 15.13 -23.66
C PRO A 63 -2.18 14.24 -23.11
N GLU A 64 -3.43 14.66 -23.29
CA GLU A 64 -4.60 13.79 -23.03
C GLU A 64 -4.49 12.50 -23.82
N GLY A 65 -4.76 11.37 -23.16
CA GLY A 65 -4.68 10.04 -23.73
C GLY A 65 -3.30 9.40 -23.66
N THR A 66 -2.31 10.06 -23.05
CA THR A 66 -1.01 9.44 -22.69
C THR A 66 -1.23 8.15 -21.90
N ARG A 67 -0.51 7.09 -22.27
CA ARG A 67 -0.64 5.75 -21.67
C ARG A 67 0.70 5.15 -21.32
N TYR A 68 0.70 4.33 -20.28
CA TYR A 68 1.85 3.57 -19.81
C TYR A 68 3.08 4.43 -19.59
N HIS A 69 2.89 5.68 -19.17
CA HIS A 69 3.99 6.58 -18.89
C HIS A 69 4.77 6.06 -17.66
N PRO A 70 6.11 6.00 -17.70
CA PRO A 70 6.90 5.58 -16.55
C PRO A 70 6.59 6.43 -15.32
N LEU A 71 6.59 5.79 -14.15
CA LEU A 71 6.44 6.48 -12.88
C LEU A 71 7.23 5.77 -11.79
N GLY A 72 8.08 6.53 -11.11
CA GLY A 72 8.62 6.22 -9.80
C GLY A 72 7.94 7.10 -8.76
N ILE A 73 7.47 6.53 -7.65
CA ILE A 73 7.02 7.28 -6.48
C ILE A 73 7.99 6.93 -5.35
N LEU A 74 8.82 7.88 -4.93
CA LEU A 74 9.70 7.70 -3.78
C LEU A 74 9.15 8.52 -2.61
N VAL A 75 8.88 7.85 -1.50
CA VAL A 75 8.42 8.47 -0.26
C VAL A 75 9.49 8.25 0.81
N GLU A 76 10.07 9.32 1.32
CA GLU A 76 11.11 9.22 2.35
C GLU A 76 10.55 9.74 3.66
N VAL A 77 10.66 8.94 4.71
CA VAL A 77 10.05 9.19 6.02
C VAL A 77 11.10 9.12 7.12
N ALA A 78 10.97 9.99 8.11
CA ALA A 78 11.82 9.99 9.30
C ALA A 78 10.98 10.30 10.55
N GLY A 79 11.38 9.71 11.67
CA GLY A 79 10.75 9.88 12.98
C GLY A 79 11.39 8.93 13.99
N LYS A 80 11.21 9.19 15.29
CA LYS A 80 11.86 8.37 16.34
C LYS A 80 11.47 6.89 16.30
N GLU A 81 10.25 6.59 15.88
CA GLU A 81 9.70 5.23 15.81
C GLU A 81 9.69 4.68 14.38
N VAL A 82 10.25 5.42 13.41
CA VAL A 82 10.35 4.97 12.02
C VAL A 82 11.53 4.01 11.88
N GLU A 83 11.22 2.75 11.57
CA GLU A 83 12.20 1.68 11.34
C GLU A 83 12.09 1.13 9.92
N GLU A 84 13.16 0.52 9.40
CA GLU A 84 13.15 -0.13 8.08
C GLU A 84 12.10 -1.25 7.97
N GLU A 85 11.72 -1.89 9.09
CA GLU A 85 10.65 -2.91 9.12
C GLU A 85 9.25 -2.32 8.90
N LEU A 86 9.07 -1.00 8.99
CA LEU A 86 7.79 -0.34 8.71
C LEU A 86 7.64 0.09 7.26
N GLU A 87 8.73 0.06 6.47
CA GLU A 87 8.70 0.58 5.09
C GLU A 87 7.60 -0.07 4.26
N GLY A 88 7.42 -1.40 4.32
CA GLY A 88 6.38 -2.11 3.57
C GLY A 88 4.96 -1.72 3.97
N VAL A 89 4.73 -1.46 5.26
CA VAL A 89 3.41 -1.04 5.76
C VAL A 89 3.09 0.38 5.34
N ILE A 90 4.06 1.29 5.47
CA ILE A 90 3.92 2.69 5.04
C ILE A 90 3.72 2.73 3.52
N GLU A 91 4.48 1.94 2.77
CA GLU A 91 4.40 1.87 1.30
C GLU A 91 3.02 1.43 0.84
N ARG A 92 2.39 0.47 1.55
CA ARG A 92 1.03 0.05 1.23
C ARG A 92 0.00 1.19 1.35
N ARG A 93 0.24 2.20 2.18
CA ARG A 93 -0.68 3.35 2.32
C ARG A 93 -0.66 4.27 1.09
N ILE A 94 0.37 4.20 0.23
CA ILE A 94 0.37 4.94 -1.06
C ILE A 94 -0.87 4.57 -1.87
N HIS A 95 -1.20 3.28 -1.95
CA HIS A 95 -2.40 2.79 -2.63
C HIS A 95 -3.68 3.42 -2.07
N GLU A 96 -3.88 3.35 -0.75
CA GLU A 96 -5.10 3.84 -0.09
C GLU A 96 -5.24 5.35 -0.27
N PHE A 97 -4.18 6.11 0.04
CA PHE A 97 -4.18 7.57 0.00
C PHE A 97 -4.30 8.14 -1.41
N CYS A 98 -3.72 7.48 -2.41
CA CYS A 98 -3.95 7.86 -3.81
C CYS A 98 -5.42 7.67 -4.19
N ASN A 99 -6.05 6.56 -3.79
CA ASN A 99 -7.45 6.28 -4.12
C ASN A 99 -8.45 7.13 -3.32
N TYR A 100 -8.02 7.86 -2.28
CA TYR A 100 -8.87 8.85 -1.62
C TYR A 100 -9.04 10.13 -2.45
N ILE A 101 -8.21 10.36 -3.46
CA ILE A 101 -8.28 11.54 -4.32
C ILE A 101 -9.31 11.28 -5.43
N GLN A 102 -10.38 12.10 -5.48
CA GLN A 102 -11.43 11.97 -6.48
C GLN A 102 -10.86 11.95 -7.91
N GLY A 103 -11.17 10.88 -8.65
CA GLY A 103 -10.73 10.65 -10.02
C GLY A 103 -9.22 10.44 -10.20
N PHE A 104 -8.52 10.01 -9.15
CA PHE A 104 -7.18 9.43 -9.22
C PHE A 104 -7.23 7.98 -8.72
N MET A 105 -6.89 7.05 -9.58
CA MET A 105 -6.96 5.62 -9.29
C MET A 105 -5.55 5.05 -9.19
N HIS A 106 -5.27 4.29 -8.15
CA HIS A 106 -4.04 3.52 -7.97
C HIS A 106 -4.37 2.03 -7.80
N LEU A 107 -3.58 1.17 -8.42
CA LEU A 107 -3.69 -0.28 -8.33
C LEU A 107 -2.32 -0.92 -8.08
N ASN A 108 -2.37 -2.11 -7.47
CA ASN A 108 -1.22 -2.97 -7.17
C ASN A 108 -0.27 -2.35 -6.13
N GLN A 109 1.03 -2.61 -6.27
CA GLN A 109 2.08 -2.29 -5.31
C GLN A 109 3.47 -2.39 -5.94
N ARG A 110 4.50 -1.84 -5.28
CA ARG A 110 5.93 -1.96 -5.66
C ARG A 110 6.17 -1.67 -7.14
N TYR A 111 6.74 -2.62 -7.88
CA TYR A 111 7.07 -2.50 -9.31
C TYR A 111 5.91 -2.82 -10.26
N ASP A 112 4.73 -3.13 -9.74
CA ASP A 112 3.53 -3.48 -10.51
C ASP A 112 2.44 -2.40 -10.47
N ILE A 113 2.77 -1.22 -9.95
CA ILE A 113 1.84 -0.09 -9.84
C ILE A 113 1.16 0.27 -11.16
N TRP A 114 -0.10 0.68 -11.06
CA TRP A 114 -0.87 1.17 -12.19
C TRP A 114 -1.77 2.31 -11.76
N LEU A 115 -1.51 3.50 -12.29
CA LEU A 115 -2.23 4.70 -11.91
C LEU A 115 -2.96 5.33 -13.09
N ARG A 116 -4.12 5.94 -12.82
CA ARG A 116 -4.90 6.67 -13.81
C ARG A 116 -5.43 7.97 -13.22
N LEU A 117 -5.49 9.01 -14.04
CA LEU A 117 -6.18 10.25 -13.74
C LEU A 117 -7.36 10.43 -14.70
N SER A 118 -8.51 10.85 -14.17
CA SER A 118 -9.73 11.08 -14.95
C SER A 118 -9.70 12.43 -15.67
N LYS A 119 -10.34 12.52 -16.85
CA LYS A 119 -10.52 13.79 -17.57
C LYS A 119 -11.26 14.83 -16.73
N ARG A 120 -12.25 14.39 -15.95
CA ARG A 120 -13.06 15.26 -15.10
C ARG A 120 -12.22 15.89 -13.99
N SER A 121 -11.39 15.12 -13.31
CA SER A 121 -10.52 15.63 -12.24
C SER A 121 -9.42 16.54 -12.79
N TYR A 122 -8.86 16.21 -13.95
CA TYR A 122 -7.93 17.10 -14.64
C TYR A 122 -8.58 18.46 -14.97
N GLN A 123 -9.80 18.46 -15.52
CA GLN A 123 -10.55 19.69 -15.84
C GLN A 123 -10.90 20.53 -14.60
N LYS A 124 -11.07 19.91 -13.43
CA LYS A 124 -11.24 20.61 -12.16
C LYS A 124 -9.96 21.27 -11.65
N GLY A 125 -8.80 20.88 -12.19
CA GLY A 125 -7.50 21.45 -11.85
C GLY A 125 -6.49 20.46 -11.27
N LEU A 126 -6.83 19.18 -11.12
CA LEU A 126 -5.88 18.14 -10.67
C LEU A 126 -4.90 17.80 -11.80
N ASN A 127 -4.00 18.73 -12.11
CA ASN A 127 -3.11 18.71 -13.26
C ASN A 127 -1.62 18.74 -12.89
N SER A 128 -1.29 18.45 -11.63
CA SER A 128 0.09 18.41 -11.14
C SER A 128 0.25 17.36 -10.05
N PHE A 129 1.39 16.68 -10.05
CA PHE A 129 1.80 15.80 -8.95
C PHE A 129 1.99 16.54 -7.63
N GLU A 130 2.17 17.87 -7.65
CA GLU A 130 2.22 18.70 -6.44
C GLU A 130 0.98 18.51 -5.56
N TYR A 131 -0.22 18.46 -6.16
CA TYR A 131 -1.46 18.23 -5.41
C TYR A 131 -1.51 16.82 -4.81
N ILE A 132 -1.06 15.82 -5.56
CA ILE A 132 -1.05 14.42 -5.11
C ILE A 132 -0.05 14.28 -3.95
N GLY A 133 1.16 14.84 -4.08
CA GLY A 133 2.18 14.87 -3.02
C GLY A 133 1.67 15.53 -1.75
N LYS A 134 0.97 16.68 -1.85
CA LYS A 134 0.36 17.36 -0.70
C LYS A 134 -0.66 16.47 0.02
N VAL A 135 -1.51 15.77 -0.74
CA VAL A 135 -2.49 14.85 -0.17
C VAL A 135 -1.79 13.68 0.53
N LEU A 136 -0.82 13.04 -0.13
CA LEU A 136 -0.04 11.96 0.45
C LEU A 136 0.60 12.39 1.77
N ILE A 137 1.35 13.49 1.78
CA ILE A 137 2.05 14.01 2.96
C ILE A 137 1.08 14.24 4.13
N ARG A 138 -0.07 14.87 3.86
CA ARG A 138 -1.08 15.17 4.88
C ARG A 138 -1.74 13.91 5.44
N LEU A 139 -2.09 12.95 4.57
CA LEU A 139 -2.70 11.69 5.00
C LEU A 139 -1.69 10.82 5.75
N PHE A 140 -0.44 10.72 5.28
CA PHE A 140 0.62 10.03 6.00
C PHE A 140 0.80 10.56 7.41
N LYS A 141 0.94 11.87 7.59
CA LYS A 141 1.09 12.47 8.92
C LYS A 141 -0.14 12.35 9.81
N SER A 142 -1.34 12.34 9.22
CA SER A 142 -2.59 12.20 9.96
C SER A 142 -2.80 10.78 10.47
N GLU A 143 -2.60 9.80 9.60
CA GLU A 143 -2.90 8.39 9.86
C GLU A 143 -1.73 7.65 10.53
N LEU A 144 -0.49 8.09 10.29
CA LEU A 144 0.73 7.52 10.85
C LEU A 144 1.50 8.62 11.62
N PRO A 145 1.02 9.05 12.80
CA PRO A 145 1.56 10.20 13.52
C PRO A 145 3.00 10.01 14.03
N PHE A 146 3.53 8.79 13.97
CA PHE A 146 4.94 8.50 14.25
C PHE A 146 5.90 8.99 13.14
N ILE A 147 5.37 9.37 11.97
CA ILE A 147 6.14 10.02 10.89
C ILE A 147 6.27 11.51 11.23
N GLU A 148 7.47 11.93 11.64
CA GLU A 148 7.77 13.33 11.99
C GLU A 148 8.09 14.17 10.74
N LYS A 149 8.90 13.62 9.84
CA LYS A 149 9.25 14.24 8.55
C LYS A 149 8.92 13.32 7.40
N ILE A 150 8.45 13.92 6.30
CA ILE A 150 8.17 13.21 5.06
C ILE A 150 8.48 14.09 3.85
N GLN A 151 9.04 13.49 2.81
CA GLN A 151 9.13 14.09 1.48
C GLN A 151 8.68 13.09 0.42
N VAL A 152 8.19 13.60 -0.71
CA VAL A 152 7.70 12.77 -1.82
C VAL A 152 8.35 13.23 -3.13
N THR A 153 8.95 12.29 -3.85
CA THR A 153 9.54 12.53 -5.17
C THR A 153 8.79 11.71 -6.22
N PHE A 154 8.22 12.39 -7.21
CA PHE A 154 7.64 11.77 -8.39
C PHE A 154 8.66 11.80 -9.52
N ILE A 155 8.99 10.63 -10.08
CA ILE A 155 9.93 10.51 -11.18
C ILE A 155 9.15 10.05 -12.41
N THR A 156 9.08 10.90 -13.43
CA THR A 156 8.40 10.64 -14.72
C THR A 156 9.38 10.67 -15.89
N ASP A 157 10.61 11.13 -15.68
CA ASP A 157 11.68 10.98 -16.66
C ASP A 157 11.99 9.48 -16.90
N PRO A 158 11.83 8.97 -18.13
CA PRO A 158 11.96 7.53 -18.40
C PRO A 158 13.32 6.93 -18.04
N GLU A 159 14.41 7.67 -18.24
CA GLU A 159 15.76 7.19 -17.95
C GLU A 159 16.02 7.15 -16.44
N LYS A 160 15.54 8.16 -15.70
CA LYS A 160 15.60 8.16 -14.23
C LYS A 160 14.72 7.10 -13.61
N VAL A 161 13.51 6.86 -14.12
CA VAL A 161 12.68 5.74 -13.64
C VAL A 161 13.41 4.42 -13.82
N LYS A 162 14.00 4.18 -14.99
CA LYS A 162 14.75 2.96 -15.28
C LYS A 162 15.98 2.78 -14.37
N GLU A 163 16.74 3.85 -14.13
CA GLU A 163 17.89 3.84 -13.22
C GLU A 163 17.49 3.42 -11.80
N LEU A 164 16.45 4.06 -11.25
CA LEU A 164 16.01 3.82 -9.87
C LEU A 164 15.20 2.53 -9.71
N TYR A 165 14.59 2.03 -10.78
CA TYR A 165 13.84 0.78 -10.79
C TYR A 165 14.70 -0.41 -10.34
N GLU A 166 15.94 -0.51 -10.83
CA GLU A 166 16.88 -1.58 -10.43
C GLU A 166 17.24 -1.49 -8.94
N GLU A 167 17.37 -0.28 -8.39
CA GLU A 167 17.58 -0.10 -6.96
C GLU A 167 16.35 -0.54 -6.16
N ALA A 168 15.15 -0.14 -6.59
CA ALA A 168 13.89 -0.53 -5.96
C ALA A 168 13.75 -2.07 -5.91
N LEU A 169 14.05 -2.77 -7.02
CA LEU A 169 14.03 -4.24 -7.06
C LEU A 169 14.98 -4.87 -6.03
N ARG A 170 16.21 -4.35 -5.90
CA ARG A 170 17.16 -4.85 -4.88
C ARG A 170 16.63 -4.67 -3.46
N ILE A 171 15.96 -3.55 -3.20
CA ILE A 171 15.38 -3.26 -1.88
C ILE A 171 14.21 -4.20 -1.59
N TYR A 172 13.32 -4.43 -2.55
CA TYR A 172 12.22 -5.39 -2.39
C TYR A 172 12.74 -6.80 -2.14
N GLU A 173 13.76 -7.25 -2.89
CA GLU A 173 14.37 -8.55 -2.67
C GLU A 173 15.00 -8.67 -1.28
N ALA A 174 15.63 -7.61 -0.77
CA ALA A 174 16.16 -7.59 0.60
C ALA A 174 15.05 -7.63 1.67
N ARG A 175 13.90 -6.98 1.43
CA ARG A 175 12.72 -7.10 2.30
C ARG A 175 12.17 -8.52 2.29
N ASP A 176 11.97 -9.10 1.12
CA ASP A 176 11.40 -10.44 0.96
C ASP A 176 12.35 -11.54 1.47
N ALA A 177 13.67 -11.36 1.32
CA ALA A 177 14.67 -12.29 1.85
C ALA A 177 14.60 -12.44 3.38
N ARG A 178 14.26 -11.37 4.11
CA ARG A 178 14.03 -11.42 5.56
C ARG A 178 12.83 -12.32 5.90
N ALA A 179 11.78 -12.30 5.07
CA ALA A 179 10.57 -13.09 5.28
C ALA A 179 10.77 -14.59 5.00
N ARG A 180 11.65 -14.98 4.06
CA ARG A 180 11.79 -16.39 3.60
C ARG A 180 12.37 -17.37 4.62
N GLY A 181 13.00 -16.91 5.70
CA GLY A 181 13.70 -17.77 6.66
C GLY A 181 12.82 -18.38 7.76
N LEU A 182 11.58 -17.92 7.92
CA LEU A 182 10.72 -18.26 9.04
C LEU A 182 9.51 -19.09 8.57
N LYS A 183 9.23 -20.19 9.26
CA LYS A 183 8.10 -21.07 8.96
C LYS A 183 6.91 -20.81 9.87
N ASP A 184 5.73 -21.23 9.40
CA ASP A 184 4.48 -21.06 10.14
C ASP A 184 4.45 -21.86 11.46
N ASP A 185 5.18 -22.98 11.56
CA ASP A 185 5.31 -23.81 12.76
C ASP A 185 6.31 -23.27 13.79
N GLU A 186 7.19 -22.36 13.38
CA GLU A 186 8.21 -21.72 14.22
C GLU A 186 7.67 -20.48 14.98
N VAL A 187 6.43 -20.08 14.71
CA VAL A 187 5.76 -18.96 15.37
C VAL A 187 4.49 -19.41 16.09
N ASP A 188 4.18 -18.71 17.19
CA ASP A 188 2.94 -18.86 17.96
C ASP A 188 1.86 -17.85 17.56
N THR A 189 2.24 -16.83 16.78
CA THR A 189 1.44 -15.66 16.46
C THR A 189 1.48 -15.39 14.95
N PHE A 190 0.30 -15.32 14.35
CA PHE A 190 0.08 -14.75 13.02
C PHE A 190 -0.40 -13.30 13.17
N TYR A 191 -0.65 -12.62 12.06
CA TYR A 191 -1.20 -11.27 12.07
C TYR A 191 -2.45 -11.18 11.22
N GLY A 192 -3.39 -10.37 11.67
CA GLY A 192 -4.61 -10.03 10.97
C GLY A 192 -4.46 -8.66 10.31
N CYS A 193 -5.17 -8.43 9.21
CA CYS A 193 -5.27 -7.11 8.59
C CYS A 193 -6.69 -6.83 8.10
N THR A 194 -7.23 -5.67 8.48
CA THR A 194 -8.57 -5.18 8.11
C THR A 194 -8.53 -3.88 7.32
N LEU A 195 -7.37 -3.51 6.74
CA LEU A 195 -7.21 -2.29 5.95
C LEU A 195 -8.27 -2.15 4.86
N CYS A 196 -8.54 -3.23 4.13
CA CYS A 196 -9.44 -3.20 2.99
C CYS A 196 -10.93 -3.30 3.35
N GLN A 197 -11.30 -3.19 4.64
CA GLN A 197 -12.71 -3.23 5.05
C GLN A 197 -13.51 -1.99 4.64
N SER A 198 -12.84 -0.91 4.23
CA SER A 198 -13.47 0.23 3.56
C SER A 198 -14.19 -0.17 2.26
N PHE A 199 -13.63 -1.14 1.52
CA PHE A 199 -14.19 -1.67 0.27
C PHE A 199 -14.90 -3.02 0.44
N ALA A 200 -14.37 -3.91 1.27
CA ALA A 200 -14.89 -5.25 1.53
C ALA A 200 -15.14 -5.43 3.05
N PRO A 201 -16.28 -4.99 3.60
CA PRO A 201 -16.49 -4.81 5.04
C PRO A 201 -16.29 -6.06 5.90
N THR A 202 -16.49 -7.25 5.33
CA THR A 202 -16.34 -8.52 6.05
C THR A 202 -14.99 -9.20 5.79
N HIS A 203 -14.12 -8.62 4.97
CA HIS A 203 -12.82 -9.20 4.65
C HIS A 203 -11.84 -9.06 5.82
N VAL A 204 -11.06 -10.12 6.06
CA VAL A 204 -9.95 -10.14 7.02
C VAL A 204 -8.80 -10.90 6.38
N CYS A 205 -7.63 -10.27 6.29
CA CYS A 205 -6.39 -10.93 5.93
C CYS A 205 -5.78 -11.65 7.13
N VAL A 206 -5.30 -12.88 6.95
CA VAL A 206 -4.45 -13.62 7.89
C VAL A 206 -3.08 -13.78 7.24
N ILE A 207 -2.08 -13.18 7.85
CA ILE A 207 -0.70 -13.06 7.41
C ILE A 207 0.15 -14.00 8.26
N THR A 208 0.85 -14.92 7.60
CA THR A 208 1.76 -15.88 8.23
C THR A 208 3.17 -15.68 7.67
N PRO A 209 4.22 -16.23 8.29
CA PRO A 209 5.57 -16.20 7.72
C PRO A 209 5.62 -16.68 6.26
N GLN A 210 4.82 -17.69 5.91
CA GLN A 210 4.78 -18.30 4.58
C GLN A 210 3.60 -17.84 3.71
N ARG A 211 2.77 -16.91 4.20
CA ARG A 211 1.61 -16.36 3.49
C ARG A 211 1.53 -14.85 3.71
N PHE A 212 1.97 -14.10 2.70
CA PHE A 212 1.80 -12.65 2.66
C PHE A 212 0.32 -12.26 2.71
N SER A 213 0.06 -11.00 3.07
CA SER A 213 -1.25 -10.38 2.83
C SER A 213 -1.69 -10.57 1.38
N ASN A 214 -3.00 -10.66 1.14
CA ASN A 214 -3.54 -10.91 -0.20
C ASN A 214 -3.12 -9.87 -1.25
N CYS A 215 -2.82 -8.64 -0.83
CA CYS A 215 -2.32 -7.58 -1.73
C CYS A 215 -0.86 -7.76 -2.14
N GLY A 216 -0.11 -8.67 -1.49
CA GLY A 216 1.31 -8.93 -1.72
C GLY A 216 2.27 -7.91 -1.08
N ALA A 217 1.76 -6.86 -0.43
CA ALA A 217 2.59 -5.75 0.04
C ALA A 217 3.08 -5.89 1.49
N ILE A 218 2.35 -6.63 2.33
CA ILE A 218 2.63 -6.74 3.77
C ILE A 218 3.03 -8.18 4.09
N SER A 219 4.26 -8.35 4.58
CA SER A 219 4.82 -9.59 5.12
C SER A 219 4.46 -9.79 6.60
N TRP A 220 4.82 -10.95 7.17
CA TRP A 220 4.66 -11.20 8.60
C TRP A 220 5.50 -10.25 9.48
N PHE A 221 6.72 -9.90 9.04
CA PHE A 221 7.60 -8.98 9.78
C PHE A 221 7.06 -7.55 9.76
N ASP A 222 6.57 -7.11 8.59
CA ASP A 222 5.89 -5.82 8.43
C ASP A 222 4.68 -5.74 9.38
N ALA A 223 3.86 -6.80 9.41
CA ALA A 223 2.67 -6.85 10.23
C ALA A 223 2.99 -6.84 11.74
N ARG A 224 4.05 -7.55 12.15
CA ARG A 224 4.57 -7.51 13.52
C ARG A 224 5.01 -6.11 13.92
N ALA A 225 5.78 -5.44 13.07
CA ALA A 225 6.27 -4.09 13.34
C ALA A 225 5.10 -3.10 13.45
N ALA A 226 4.13 -3.17 12.53
CA ALA A 226 2.94 -2.32 12.57
C ALA A 226 2.08 -2.53 13.81
N ALA A 227 1.80 -3.79 14.20
CA ALA A 227 1.01 -4.07 15.40
C ALA A 227 1.70 -3.60 16.69
N ARG A 228 3.04 -3.48 16.70
CA ARG A 228 3.81 -2.95 17.82
C ARG A 228 3.72 -1.42 17.88
N VAL A 229 3.85 -0.75 16.74
CA VAL A 229 3.88 0.73 16.65
C VAL A 229 2.48 1.33 16.75
N ASP A 230 1.48 0.67 16.16
CA ASP A 230 0.08 1.05 16.27
C ASP A 230 -0.80 -0.13 16.72
N PRO A 231 -0.85 -0.42 18.04
CA PRO A 231 -1.62 -1.54 18.58
C PRO A 231 -3.14 -1.43 18.39
N LYS A 232 -3.65 -0.24 18.06
CA LYS A 232 -5.08 0.01 17.78
C LYS A 232 -5.38 0.09 16.28
N GLY A 233 -4.35 -0.07 15.46
CA GLY A 233 -4.44 0.00 14.03
C GLY A 233 -5.17 -1.17 13.38
N PRO A 234 -5.26 -1.16 12.04
CA PRO A 234 -5.93 -2.19 11.26
C PRO A 234 -5.13 -3.50 11.16
N ILE A 235 -3.89 -3.52 11.63
CA ILE A 235 -3.03 -4.70 11.69
C ILE A 235 -2.87 -5.11 13.16
N PHE A 236 -3.15 -6.37 13.47
CA PHE A 236 -3.24 -6.84 14.86
C PHE A 236 -2.72 -8.27 15.01
N PRO A 237 -2.22 -8.66 16.21
CA PRO A 237 -1.76 -10.02 16.44
C PRO A 237 -2.92 -11.01 16.47
N VAL A 238 -2.65 -12.22 15.97
CA VAL A 238 -3.56 -13.36 15.95
C VAL A 238 -2.83 -14.54 16.58
N PRO A 239 -2.97 -14.76 17.90
CA PRO A 239 -2.45 -15.96 18.53
C PRO A 239 -3.04 -17.21 17.85
N LYS A 240 -2.20 -18.17 17.47
CA LYS A 240 -2.65 -19.36 16.71
C LYS A 240 -3.68 -20.18 17.49
N GLY A 241 -3.47 -20.36 18.80
CA GLY A 241 -4.27 -21.28 19.60
C GLY A 241 -4.05 -22.75 19.18
N GLU A 242 -5.04 -23.61 19.43
CA GLU A 242 -4.95 -25.03 19.05
C GLU A 242 -4.93 -25.22 17.53
N CYS A 243 -4.04 -26.08 17.04
CA CYS A 243 -4.05 -26.51 15.65
C CYS A 243 -5.10 -27.61 15.45
N LEU A 244 -6.17 -27.29 14.72
CA LEU A 244 -7.31 -28.19 14.50
C LEU A 244 -7.10 -29.10 13.28
N ASP A 245 -6.40 -28.60 12.25
CA ASP A 245 -6.05 -29.36 11.04
C ASP A 245 -4.71 -28.84 10.47
N PRO A 246 -3.59 -29.56 10.67
CA PRO A 246 -2.27 -29.11 10.22
C PRO A 246 -2.10 -29.19 8.70
N VAL A 247 -2.90 -29.99 8.01
CA VAL A 247 -2.83 -30.12 6.54
C VAL A 247 -3.51 -28.94 5.87
N LYS A 248 -4.67 -28.54 6.40
CA LYS A 248 -5.43 -27.39 5.87
C LYS A 248 -5.01 -26.06 6.47
N GLY A 249 -4.26 -26.07 7.57
CA GLY A 249 -3.86 -24.88 8.31
C GLY A 249 -5.03 -24.26 9.05
N GLU A 250 -5.84 -25.09 9.72
CA GLU A 250 -6.92 -24.60 10.58
C GLU A 250 -6.45 -24.45 12.02
N TYR A 251 -6.69 -23.28 12.59
CA TYR A 251 -6.29 -22.94 13.94
C TYR A 251 -7.45 -22.28 14.67
N GLU A 252 -7.69 -22.69 15.92
CA GLU A 252 -8.80 -22.18 16.73
C GLU A 252 -8.73 -20.66 16.93
N GLY A 253 -7.54 -20.13 17.25
CA GLY A 253 -7.34 -18.71 17.49
C GLY A 253 -7.55 -17.87 16.22
N VAL A 254 -7.15 -18.40 15.06
CA VAL A 254 -7.39 -17.75 13.77
C VAL A 254 -8.89 -17.69 13.47
N ASN A 255 -9.62 -18.81 13.63
CA ASN A 255 -11.07 -18.86 13.42
C ASN A 255 -11.80 -17.86 14.33
N LYS A 256 -11.41 -17.80 15.62
CA LYS A 256 -11.98 -16.85 16.59
C LYS A 256 -11.80 -15.40 16.15
N VAL A 257 -10.58 -15.01 15.81
CA VAL A 257 -10.28 -13.62 15.45
C VAL A 257 -10.92 -13.24 14.12
N VAL A 258 -10.88 -14.12 13.12
CA VAL A 258 -11.54 -13.86 11.83
C VAL A 258 -13.04 -13.72 12.00
N LYS A 259 -13.69 -14.54 12.85
CA LYS A 259 -15.11 -14.40 13.17
C LYS A 259 -15.44 -13.06 13.82
N GLU A 260 -14.64 -12.63 14.78
CA GLU A 260 -14.81 -11.33 15.44
C GLU A 260 -14.65 -10.17 14.45
N LYS A 261 -13.55 -10.16 13.70
CA LYS A 261 -13.15 -9.06 12.81
C LYS A 261 -13.97 -9.01 11.52
N SER A 262 -14.64 -10.09 11.14
CA SER A 262 -15.58 -10.14 10.00
C SER A 262 -17.04 -9.90 10.40
N LEU A 263 -17.30 -9.47 11.65
CA LEU A 263 -18.65 -9.28 12.19
C LEU A 263 -19.52 -10.55 12.14
N GLY A 264 -18.88 -11.71 12.29
CA GLY A 264 -19.52 -13.02 12.25
C GLY A 264 -19.72 -13.61 10.86
N ALA A 265 -19.37 -12.90 9.78
CA ALA A 265 -19.57 -13.37 8.42
C ALA A 265 -18.68 -14.56 8.04
N ILE A 266 -17.47 -14.65 8.62
CA ILE A 266 -16.50 -15.72 8.34
C ILE A 266 -16.21 -16.44 9.65
N GLU A 267 -16.65 -17.69 9.78
CA GLU A 267 -16.46 -18.47 11.01
C GLU A 267 -15.18 -19.30 11.02
N ARG A 268 -14.67 -19.66 9.84
CA ARG A 268 -13.54 -20.57 9.65
C ARG A 268 -12.68 -20.13 8.49
N VAL A 269 -11.38 -20.37 8.59
CA VAL A 269 -10.43 -20.20 7.48
C VAL A 269 -9.41 -21.33 7.46
N TRP A 270 -9.18 -21.87 6.27
CA TRP A 270 -8.15 -22.86 6.01
C TRP A 270 -7.02 -22.21 5.20
N LEU A 271 -5.86 -22.08 5.83
CA LEU A 271 -4.74 -21.29 5.30
C LEU A 271 -3.98 -21.97 4.14
N TYR A 272 -4.09 -23.29 3.99
CA TYR A 272 -3.26 -24.07 3.05
C TYR A 272 -4.06 -24.76 1.94
N THR A 273 -5.34 -24.42 1.77
CA THR A 273 -6.18 -24.98 0.69
C THR A 273 -7.11 -23.94 0.08
N ALA A 274 -7.38 -24.09 -1.22
CA ALA A 274 -8.39 -23.31 -1.93
C ALA A 274 -9.81 -23.92 -1.83
N PHE A 275 -9.94 -25.14 -1.31
CA PHE A 275 -11.21 -25.87 -1.24
C PHE A 275 -11.81 -25.79 0.17
N GLY A 276 -13.13 -25.60 0.27
CA GLY A 276 -13.86 -25.59 1.54
C GLY A 276 -13.97 -24.18 2.12
N TYR A 277 -13.13 -23.86 3.10
CA TYR A 277 -13.13 -22.55 3.79
C TYR A 277 -11.91 -21.71 3.40
N PRO A 278 -11.76 -21.34 2.11
CA PRO A 278 -10.61 -20.55 1.69
C PRO A 278 -10.66 -19.17 2.33
N HIS A 279 -9.49 -18.57 2.41
CA HIS A 279 -9.35 -17.17 2.75
C HIS A 279 -10.10 -16.27 1.75
N THR A 280 -10.84 -15.26 2.24
CA THR A 280 -11.60 -14.31 1.38
C THR A 280 -10.67 -13.30 0.68
N SER A 281 -11.23 -12.48 -0.21
CA SER A 281 -10.51 -11.42 -0.94
C SER A 281 -11.22 -10.07 -0.83
N CYS A 282 -10.48 -8.99 -1.11
CA CYS A 282 -10.93 -7.60 -1.16
C CYS A 282 -10.54 -6.95 -2.49
#